data_AF-A0A0G4GYN5-F1
#
_entry.id   AF-A0A0G4GYN5-F1
#
_cell.length_a   1.000
_cell.length_b   1.000
_cell.length_c   1.000
_cell.angle_alpha   90.00
_cell.angle_beta   90.00
_cell.angle_gamma   90.00
#
_symmetry.space_group_name_H-M   'P 1'
#
loop_
_entity.id
_entity.type
_entity.pdbx_description
1 polymer ?
#
loop_
_entity_poly.entity_id
_entity_poly.type
_entity_poly.pdbx_seq_one_letter_code
_entity_poly.pdbx_strand_id
1 'polypeptide(L)'
;MNVLSFILSNELEMLSWEGLTILMMWGSSLSVLFLQVFTPMNAPYGRFNNFVSSWGPQMSFRWGWILQEAPAFVLSSFFFLTGDKTKGFLPFVLGLSSKPDFDYPNVIAILMFMTHYFHRAFIYPLRLPDPKPCPVLIVLMAFVFCTVNGSLQGHMVCNRLDHPLTGSPSSLPPLLLLRLSAGMFYFLLGMWINIEADHQMISLKKAHMDKLKDVDRKTLTVKQRYLIPKGSWFDRLSISCPNYFGECVEWTGFWLFTGSPSALAFAFFSFAFIGTRALQTHRWYHSTFGKSYPQKRTAFWPFLPPLFSSV
;
A
#
# COMPACT_ATOMS: atom_id res chain seq x y z
N MET A 1 16.32 -2.25 35.98
CA MET A 1 15.56 -3.39 35.43
C MET A 1 16.46 -4.61 35.48
N ASN A 2 16.03 -5.73 36.06
CA ASN A 2 16.85 -6.96 36.01
C ASN A 2 16.59 -7.71 34.68
N VAL A 3 17.54 -8.54 34.26
CA VAL A 3 17.47 -9.25 32.96
C VAL A 3 16.21 -10.10 32.82
N LEU A 4 15.74 -10.72 33.91
CA LEU A 4 14.54 -11.54 33.92
C LEU A 4 13.27 -10.70 33.65
N SER A 5 13.17 -9.52 34.25
CA SER A 5 12.05 -8.58 34.04
C SER A 5 12.02 -8.02 32.62
N PHE A 6 13.20 -7.81 32.00
CA PHE A 6 13.30 -7.41 30.60
C PHE A 6 12.93 -8.53 29.63
N ILE A 7 13.35 -9.77 29.91
CA ILE A 7 12.98 -10.93 29.10
C ILE A 7 11.47 -11.17 29.19
N LEU A 8 10.90 -11.19 30.40
CA LEU A 8 9.47 -11.40 30.61
C LEU A 8 8.62 -10.27 30.02
N SER A 9 9.07 -9.01 30.09
CA SER A 9 8.35 -7.90 29.45
C SER A 9 8.31 -8.04 27.92
N ASN A 10 9.43 -8.44 27.31
CA ASN A 10 9.51 -8.65 25.87
C ASN A 10 8.70 -9.88 25.43
N GLU A 11 8.69 -10.96 26.21
CA GLU A 11 7.87 -12.15 25.94
C GLU A 11 6.36 -11.83 26.03
N LEU A 12 5.93 -11.09 27.05
CA LEU A 12 4.55 -10.64 27.20
C LEU A 12 4.14 -9.68 26.07
N GLU A 13 5.03 -8.79 25.64
CA GLU A 13 4.79 -7.90 24.51
C GLU A 13 4.68 -8.66 23.18
N MET A 14 5.51 -9.70 22.96
CA MET A 14 5.37 -10.60 21.80
C MET A 14 4.06 -11.41 21.82
N LEU A 15 3.59 -11.81 23.00
CA LEU A 15 2.33 -12.55 23.18
C LEU A 15 1.10 -11.65 23.16
N SER A 16 1.27 -10.33 23.16
CA SER A 16 0.17 -9.40 22.91
C SER A 16 -0.39 -9.60 21.50
N TRP A 17 -1.65 -9.21 21.28
CA TRP A 17 -2.26 -9.29 19.95
C TRP A 17 -1.47 -8.47 18.92
N GLU A 18 -0.86 -7.35 19.34
CA GLU A 18 0.00 -6.48 18.52
C GLU A 18 1.24 -7.26 18.06
N GLY A 19 1.96 -7.87 18.99
CA GLY A 19 3.14 -8.69 18.74
C GLY A 19 2.84 -9.87 17.82
N LEU A 20 1.78 -10.63 18.11
CA LEU A 20 1.33 -11.75 17.28
C LEU A 20 1.00 -11.31 15.86
N THR A 21 0.29 -10.19 15.69
CA THR A 21 -0.08 -9.68 14.37
C THR A 21 1.15 -9.24 13.58
N ILE A 22 2.11 -8.59 14.23
CA ILE A 22 3.39 -8.20 13.62
C ILE A 22 4.14 -9.45 13.14
N LEU A 23 4.22 -10.50 13.97
CA LEU A 23 4.84 -11.77 13.60
C LEU A 23 4.14 -12.43 12.42
N MET A 24 2.80 -12.41 12.39
CA MET A 24 2.02 -12.93 11.25
C MET A 24 2.30 -12.14 9.96
N MET A 25 2.46 -10.81 10.02
CA MET A 25 2.84 -9.99 8.87
C MET A 25 4.23 -10.36 8.35
N TRP A 26 5.21 -10.54 9.24
CA TRP A 26 6.55 -11.01 8.87
C TRP A 26 6.50 -12.39 8.21
N GLY A 27 5.82 -13.35 8.84
CA GLY A 27 5.63 -14.70 8.30
C GLY A 27 4.96 -14.71 6.93
N SER A 28 3.93 -13.88 6.74
CA SER A 28 3.24 -13.72 5.46
C SER A 28 4.16 -13.13 4.38
N SER A 29 4.96 -12.12 4.74
CA SER A 29 5.92 -11.49 3.84
C SER A 29 6.97 -12.48 3.35
N LEU A 30 7.55 -13.25 4.27
CA LEU A 30 8.53 -14.30 3.95
C LEU A 30 7.91 -15.40 3.09
N SER A 31 6.66 -15.80 3.38
CA SER A 31 5.94 -16.79 2.59
C SER A 31 5.69 -16.31 1.15
N VAL A 32 5.32 -15.04 0.96
CA VAL A 32 5.13 -14.45 -0.38
C VAL A 32 6.44 -14.41 -1.16
N LEU A 33 7.54 -14.01 -0.52
CA LEU A 33 8.87 -14.01 -1.16
C LEU A 33 9.32 -15.42 -1.51
N PHE A 34 9.14 -16.38 -0.60
CA PHE A 34 9.42 -17.79 -0.83
C PHE A 34 8.64 -18.32 -2.03
N LEU A 35 7.32 -18.12 -2.05
CA LEU A 35 6.48 -18.56 -3.17
C LEU A 35 6.91 -17.90 -4.49
N GLN A 36 7.28 -16.62 -4.50
CA GLN A 36 7.76 -15.98 -5.73
C GLN A 36 9.07 -16.59 -6.24
N VAL A 37 10.01 -16.90 -5.34
CA VAL A 37 11.32 -17.46 -5.71
C VAL A 37 11.19 -18.90 -6.19
N PHE A 38 10.40 -19.72 -5.51
CA PHE A 38 10.37 -21.17 -5.73
C PHE A 38 9.18 -21.66 -6.55
N THR A 39 8.06 -20.92 -6.57
CA THR A 39 6.83 -21.30 -7.30
C THR A 39 6.15 -20.05 -7.91
N PRO A 40 6.66 -19.50 -9.03
CA PRO A 40 6.14 -18.24 -9.58
C PRO A 40 4.66 -18.37 -10.04
N MET A 41 3.73 -18.11 -9.14
CA MET A 41 2.29 -18.15 -9.41
C MET A 41 1.78 -16.75 -9.74
N ASN A 42 1.15 -16.60 -10.90
CA ASN A 42 0.53 -15.33 -11.27
C ASN A 42 -0.68 -15.02 -10.37
N ALA A 43 -0.83 -13.77 -9.96
CA ALA A 43 -1.99 -13.34 -9.16
C ALA A 43 -3.32 -13.66 -9.88
N PRO A 44 -4.33 -14.25 -9.21
CA PRO A 44 -5.55 -14.75 -9.86
C PRO A 44 -6.58 -13.65 -10.17
N TYR A 45 -6.14 -12.49 -10.68
CA TYR A 45 -7.01 -11.38 -11.08
C TYR A 45 -6.31 -10.40 -12.04
N GLY A 46 -7.09 -9.49 -12.64
CA GLY A 46 -6.57 -8.43 -13.51
C GLY A 46 -6.12 -8.92 -14.89
N ARG A 47 -4.83 -8.75 -15.22
CA ARG A 47 -4.26 -9.12 -16.53
C ARG A 47 -3.87 -10.59 -16.65
N PHE A 48 -3.82 -11.31 -15.54
CA PHE A 48 -3.49 -12.74 -15.45
C PHE A 48 -4.74 -13.64 -15.42
N ASN A 49 -5.83 -13.16 -16.04
CA ASN A 49 -7.22 -13.64 -15.90
C ASN A 49 -7.52 -15.03 -16.51
N ASN A 50 -6.52 -15.88 -16.78
CA ASN A 50 -6.74 -17.14 -17.49
C ASN A 50 -7.37 -18.24 -16.60
N PHE A 51 -7.44 -18.03 -15.28
CA PHE A 51 -7.89 -19.04 -14.31
C PHE A 51 -8.98 -18.54 -13.35
N VAL A 52 -9.54 -17.35 -13.58
CA VAL A 52 -10.40 -16.65 -12.60
C VAL A 52 -11.70 -17.41 -12.28
N SER A 53 -12.25 -18.18 -13.23
CA SER A 53 -13.40 -19.06 -12.97
C SER A 53 -13.10 -20.19 -11.98
N SER A 54 -11.83 -20.61 -11.86
CA SER A 54 -11.40 -21.65 -10.92
C SER A 54 -11.25 -21.15 -9.48
N TRP A 55 -11.35 -19.84 -9.25
CA TRP A 55 -11.22 -19.20 -7.93
C TRP A 55 -12.57 -18.84 -7.30
N GLY A 56 -13.66 -19.44 -7.80
CA GLY A 56 -15.00 -19.32 -7.24
C GLY A 56 -15.81 -18.14 -7.79
N PRO A 57 -16.89 -17.73 -7.09
CA PRO A 57 -17.82 -16.74 -7.58
C PRO A 57 -17.16 -15.38 -7.81
N GLN A 58 -17.66 -14.65 -8.80
CA GLN A 58 -17.14 -13.35 -9.23
C GLN A 58 -18.04 -12.23 -8.75
N MET A 59 -17.46 -11.05 -8.53
CA MET A 59 -18.19 -9.82 -8.21
C MET A 59 -17.68 -8.62 -9.02
N SER A 60 -18.44 -7.52 -8.96
CA SER A 60 -18.01 -6.24 -9.55
C SER A 60 -16.70 -5.79 -8.91
N PHE A 61 -15.70 -5.49 -9.73
CA PHE A 61 -14.39 -5.06 -9.26
C PHE A 61 -14.46 -3.79 -8.42
N ARG A 62 -15.31 -2.82 -8.78
CA ARG A 62 -15.40 -1.56 -8.02
C ARG A 62 -15.90 -1.80 -6.60
N TRP A 63 -16.96 -2.59 -6.47
CA TRP A 63 -17.51 -2.93 -5.15
C TRP A 63 -16.59 -3.86 -4.37
N GLY A 64 -15.96 -4.83 -5.03
CA GLY A 64 -14.96 -5.68 -4.39
C GLY A 64 -13.77 -4.88 -3.86
N TRP A 65 -13.30 -3.88 -4.62
CA TRP A 65 -12.21 -3.01 -4.20
C TRP A 65 -12.59 -2.07 -3.05
N ILE A 66 -13.78 -1.46 -3.10
CA ILE A 66 -14.28 -0.66 -1.96
C ILE A 66 -14.39 -1.55 -0.73
N LEU A 67 -14.98 -2.75 -0.87
CA LEU A 67 -15.17 -3.68 0.25
C LEU A 67 -13.84 -4.09 0.87
N GLN A 68 -12.83 -4.46 0.08
CA GLN A 68 -11.56 -4.92 0.63
C GLN A 68 -10.76 -3.81 1.31
N GLU A 69 -10.80 -2.56 0.81
CA GLU A 69 -9.92 -1.47 1.29
C GLU A 69 -10.58 -0.60 2.38
N ALA A 70 -11.91 -0.44 2.36
CA ALA A 70 -12.65 0.42 3.29
C ALA A 70 -12.44 0.09 4.78
N PRO A 71 -12.27 -1.18 5.23
CA PRO A 71 -12.03 -1.48 6.64
C PRO A 71 -10.83 -0.75 7.20
N ALA A 72 -9.75 -0.61 6.43
CA ALA A 72 -8.55 0.09 6.91
C ALA A 72 -8.82 1.57 7.19
N PHE A 73 -9.61 2.25 6.35
CA PHE A 73 -10.05 3.63 6.60
C PHE A 73 -11.01 3.73 7.79
N VAL A 74 -12.02 2.85 7.85
CA VAL A 74 -13.05 2.88 8.91
C VAL A 74 -12.43 2.63 10.28
N LEU A 75 -11.55 1.64 10.40
CA LEU A 75 -10.91 1.28 11.68
C LEU A 75 -9.90 2.33 12.11
N SER A 76 -9.07 2.85 11.21
CA SER A 76 -8.18 3.97 11.53
C SER A 76 -8.96 5.22 11.94
N SER A 77 -10.10 5.50 11.33
CA SER A 77 -11.01 6.58 11.74
C SER A 77 -11.60 6.35 13.13
N PHE A 78 -11.98 5.11 13.45
CA PHE A 78 -12.44 4.76 14.80
C PHE A 78 -11.35 5.03 15.84
N PHE A 79 -10.13 4.53 15.62
CA PHE A 79 -9.01 4.76 16.53
C PHE A 79 -8.61 6.24 16.64
N PHE A 80 -8.70 6.99 15.54
CA PHE A 80 -8.47 8.44 15.57
C PHE A 80 -9.43 9.15 16.54
N LEU A 81 -10.71 8.77 16.54
CA LEU A 81 -11.75 9.38 17.37
C LEU A 81 -11.72 8.92 18.83
N THR A 82 -11.29 7.68 19.09
CA THR A 82 -11.36 7.10 20.44
C THR A 82 -10.01 7.01 21.15
N GLY A 83 -8.91 7.08 20.42
CA GLY A 83 -7.60 6.78 20.95
C GLY A 83 -7.02 7.88 21.82
N ASP A 84 -6.34 7.50 22.91
CA ASP A 84 -5.91 8.43 23.95
C ASP A 84 -5.02 9.56 23.44
N LYS A 85 -4.24 9.30 22.38
CA LYS A 85 -3.29 10.26 21.81
C LYS A 85 -3.90 11.19 20.77
N THR A 86 -5.11 10.90 20.29
CA THR A 86 -5.70 11.64 19.15
C THR A 86 -7.11 12.15 19.41
N LYS A 87 -7.86 11.56 20.36
CA LYS A 87 -9.27 11.87 20.62
C LYS A 87 -9.54 13.35 20.94
N GLY A 88 -8.59 14.06 21.55
CA GLY A 88 -8.74 15.49 21.87
C GLY A 88 -8.58 16.44 20.68
N PHE A 89 -8.09 15.97 19.53
CA PHE A 89 -7.82 16.83 18.37
C PHE A 89 -9.10 17.46 17.79
N LEU A 90 -10.13 16.66 17.52
CA LEU A 90 -11.36 17.15 16.89
C LEU A 90 -12.12 18.13 17.81
N PRO A 91 -12.32 17.85 19.12
CA PRO A 91 -12.89 18.83 20.05
C PRO A 91 -12.09 20.14 20.10
N PHE A 92 -10.76 20.08 20.05
CA PHE A 92 -9.92 21.28 20.05
C PHE A 92 -10.10 22.12 18.78
N VAL A 93 -10.00 21.52 17.59
CA VAL A 93 -10.13 22.23 16.31
C VAL A 93 -11.54 22.80 16.09
N LEU A 94 -12.57 22.13 16.63
CA LEU A 94 -13.96 22.61 16.57
C LEU A 94 -14.30 23.66 17.64
N GLY A 95 -13.36 24.04 18.50
CA GLY A 95 -13.61 25.00 19.59
C GLY A 95 -14.48 24.46 20.74
N LEU A 96 -14.67 23.14 20.82
CA LEU A 96 -15.39 22.46 21.89
C LEU A 96 -14.50 22.20 23.12
N SER A 97 -13.18 22.26 22.96
CA SER A 97 -12.20 22.22 24.05
C SER A 97 -11.20 23.37 23.91
N SER A 98 -10.88 24.02 25.03
CA SER A 98 -9.85 25.08 25.10
C SER A 98 -8.44 24.54 25.36
N LYS A 99 -8.31 23.25 25.71
CA LYS A 99 -7.02 22.60 26.00
C LYS A 99 -6.69 21.57 24.92
N PRO A 100 -5.51 21.64 24.29
CA PRO A 100 -5.05 20.59 23.39
C PRO A 100 -4.65 19.36 24.22
N ASP A 101 -5.46 18.31 24.14
CA ASP A 101 -5.23 17.02 24.80
C ASP A 101 -5.05 15.92 23.74
N PHE A 102 -3.97 16.06 22.96
CA PHE A 102 -3.59 15.15 21.88
C PHE A 102 -2.12 15.34 21.52
N ASP A 103 -1.54 14.33 20.88
CA ASP A 103 -0.18 14.32 20.39
C ASP A 103 -0.14 14.67 18.89
N TYR A 104 0.50 15.80 18.54
CA TYR A 104 0.62 16.25 17.15
C TYR A 104 1.16 15.19 16.18
N PRO A 105 2.24 14.44 16.50
CA PRO A 105 2.80 13.48 15.56
C PRO A 105 1.85 12.29 15.34
N ASN A 106 1.15 11.84 16.38
CA ASN A 106 0.18 10.75 16.27
C ASN A 106 -1.01 11.17 15.41
N VAL A 107 -1.52 12.39 15.59
CA VAL A 107 -2.55 12.98 14.73
C VAL A 107 -2.09 13.07 13.28
N ILE A 108 -0.88 13.57 13.03
CA ILE A 108 -0.32 13.66 11.67
C ILE A 108 -0.18 12.28 11.05
N ALA A 109 0.39 11.31 11.77
CA ALA A 109 0.58 9.95 11.29
C ALA A 109 -0.75 9.28 10.93
N ILE A 110 -1.76 9.33 11.81
CA ILE A 110 -3.04 8.68 11.51
C ILE A 110 -3.76 9.37 10.34
N LEU A 111 -3.65 10.69 10.20
CA LEU A 111 -4.19 11.40 9.05
C LEU A 111 -3.48 11.03 7.74
N MET A 112 -2.16 10.80 7.75
CA MET A 112 -1.43 10.26 6.59
C MET A 112 -2.03 8.91 6.16
N PHE A 113 -2.17 7.97 7.11
CA PHE A 113 -2.74 6.65 6.86
C PHE A 113 -4.18 6.72 6.36
N MET A 114 -5.02 7.54 7.00
CA MET A 114 -6.41 7.76 6.60
C MET A 114 -6.53 8.38 5.21
N THR A 115 -5.66 9.35 4.86
CA THR A 115 -5.68 10.00 3.54
C THR A 115 -5.37 8.99 2.43
N HIS A 116 -4.37 8.12 2.64
CA HIS A 116 -4.08 7.02 1.72
C HIS A 116 -5.31 6.15 1.50
N TYR A 117 -5.87 5.61 2.59
CA TYR A 117 -6.97 4.66 2.48
C TYR A 117 -8.29 5.30 2.04
N PHE A 118 -8.50 6.59 2.28
CA PHE A 118 -9.62 7.32 1.70
C PHE A 118 -9.50 7.37 0.17
N HIS A 119 -8.32 7.76 -0.33
CA HIS A 119 -8.08 7.76 -1.77
C HIS A 119 -8.19 6.34 -2.35
N ARG A 120 -7.56 5.35 -1.71
CA ARG A 120 -7.49 3.97 -2.21
C ARG A 120 -8.84 3.25 -2.18
N ALA A 121 -9.64 3.44 -1.13
CA ALA A 121 -10.93 2.78 -0.98
C ALA A 121 -12.04 3.46 -1.77
N PHE A 122 -12.07 4.80 -1.83
CA PHE A 122 -13.23 5.52 -2.36
C PHE A 122 -12.94 6.26 -3.67
N ILE A 123 -11.77 6.88 -3.83
CA ILE A 123 -11.47 7.68 -5.03
C ILE A 123 -10.99 6.78 -6.19
N TYR A 124 -10.00 5.92 -5.93
CA TYR A 124 -9.37 5.06 -6.92
C TYR A 124 -10.37 4.17 -7.68
N PRO A 125 -11.17 3.31 -7.03
CA PRO A 125 -12.02 2.36 -7.75
C PRO A 125 -13.11 3.03 -8.59
N LEU A 126 -13.59 4.20 -8.17
CA LEU A 126 -14.58 4.98 -8.93
C LEU A 126 -14.00 5.56 -10.23
N ARG A 127 -12.69 5.78 -10.31
CA ARG A 127 -12.02 6.32 -11.50
C ARG A 127 -11.73 5.27 -12.58
N LEU A 128 -11.74 3.98 -12.23
CA LEU A 128 -11.39 2.89 -13.13
C LEU A 128 -12.38 2.76 -14.30
N PRO A 129 -11.91 2.75 -15.57
CA PRO A 129 -12.78 2.50 -16.71
C PRO A 129 -12.94 1.00 -16.93
N ASP A 130 -14.18 0.52 -16.97
CA ASP A 130 -14.55 -0.87 -17.30
C ASP A 130 -13.61 -1.94 -16.67
N PRO A 131 -13.56 -2.03 -15.32
CA PRO A 131 -12.71 -3.00 -14.66
C PRO A 131 -13.29 -4.42 -14.79
N LYS A 132 -12.43 -5.39 -15.11
CA LYS A 132 -12.84 -6.81 -15.19
C LYS A 132 -13.26 -7.31 -13.80
N PRO A 133 -14.28 -8.17 -13.68
CA PRO A 133 -14.68 -8.79 -12.42
C PRO A 133 -13.52 -9.44 -11.66
N CYS A 134 -13.66 -9.56 -10.34
CA CYS A 134 -12.70 -10.21 -9.46
C CYS A 134 -13.35 -11.35 -8.63
N PRO A 135 -12.57 -12.37 -8.22
CA PRO A 135 -13.07 -13.42 -7.34
C PRO A 135 -13.40 -12.90 -5.95
N VAL A 136 -14.55 -13.31 -5.41
CA VAL A 136 -15.01 -12.96 -4.05
C VAL A 136 -14.02 -13.42 -2.99
N LEU A 137 -13.42 -14.61 -3.14
CA LEU A 137 -12.43 -15.13 -2.19
C LEU A 137 -11.23 -14.17 -2.02
N ILE A 138 -10.72 -13.60 -3.12
CA ILE A 138 -9.60 -12.66 -3.07
C ILE A 138 -9.99 -11.37 -2.35
N VAL A 139 -11.21 -10.88 -2.59
CA VAL A 139 -11.77 -9.71 -1.89
C VAL A 139 -11.89 -9.98 -0.39
N LEU A 140 -12.36 -11.17 0.01
CA LEU A 140 -12.48 -11.54 1.43
C LEU A 140 -11.11 -11.64 2.12
N MET A 141 -10.10 -12.23 1.46
CA MET A 141 -8.74 -12.27 2.00
C MET A 141 -8.17 -10.87 2.21
N ALA A 142 -8.35 -9.98 1.22
CA ALA A 142 -7.92 -8.59 1.31
C ALA A 142 -8.72 -7.79 2.36
N PHE A 143 -10.02 -8.07 2.52
CA PHE A 143 -10.86 -7.50 3.58
C PHE A 143 -10.31 -7.85 4.97
N VAL A 144 -10.00 -9.13 5.21
CA VAL A 144 -9.43 -9.57 6.49
C VAL A 144 -8.09 -8.89 6.73
N PHE A 145 -7.22 -8.86 5.72
CA PHE A 145 -5.93 -8.17 5.82
C PHE A 145 -6.10 -6.69 6.16
N CYS A 146 -6.95 -5.95 5.44
CA CYS A 146 -7.15 -4.52 5.67
C CYS A 146 -7.84 -4.24 7.01
N THR A 147 -8.69 -5.15 7.48
CA THR A 147 -9.28 -5.08 8.83
C THR A 147 -8.17 -5.18 9.88
N VAL A 148 -7.35 -6.23 9.81
CA VAL A 148 -6.27 -6.47 10.76
C VAL A 148 -5.22 -5.37 10.70
N ASN A 149 -4.76 -4.98 9.51
CA ASN A 149 -3.76 -3.93 9.34
C ASN A 149 -4.31 -2.56 9.75
N GLY A 150 -5.54 -2.21 9.37
CA GLY A 150 -6.19 -0.98 9.78
C GLY A 150 -6.31 -0.86 11.29
N SER A 151 -6.72 -1.94 11.96
CA SER A 151 -6.75 -2.01 13.42
C SER A 151 -5.37 -1.90 14.04
N LEU A 152 -4.37 -2.62 13.52
CA LEU A 152 -3.01 -2.59 14.04
C LEU A 152 -2.37 -1.21 13.93
N GLN A 153 -2.38 -0.60 12.75
CA GLN A 153 -1.79 0.73 12.57
C GLN A 153 -2.57 1.79 13.34
N GLY A 154 -3.90 1.75 13.32
CA GLY A 154 -4.75 2.67 14.07
C GLY A 154 -4.50 2.59 15.58
N HIS A 155 -4.51 1.39 16.15
CA HIS A 155 -4.26 1.20 17.58
C HIS A 155 -2.83 1.58 17.98
N MET A 156 -1.83 1.16 17.19
CA MET A 156 -0.44 1.48 17.47
C MET A 156 -0.21 2.99 17.48
N VAL A 157 -0.71 3.71 16.47
CA VAL A 157 -0.55 5.17 16.37
C VAL A 157 -1.39 5.90 17.40
N CYS A 158 -2.66 5.55 17.60
CA CYS A 158 -3.57 6.35 18.41
C CYS A 158 -3.53 6.04 19.92
N ASN A 159 -2.99 4.89 20.34
CA ASN A 159 -2.94 4.48 21.75
C ASN A 159 -1.54 4.16 22.25
N ARG A 160 -0.71 3.46 21.47
CA ARG A 160 0.54 2.87 21.99
C ARG A 160 1.77 3.74 21.77
N LEU A 161 1.90 4.36 20.61
CA LEU A 161 3.17 4.91 20.16
C LEU A 161 3.48 6.24 20.86
N ASP A 162 4.38 6.21 21.83
CA ASP A 162 4.89 7.41 22.50
C ASP A 162 5.91 8.07 21.59
N HIS A 163 5.54 9.20 21.00
CA HIS A 163 6.53 10.05 20.35
C HIS A 163 7.27 10.85 21.43
N PRO A 164 8.60 11.06 21.33
CA PRO A 164 9.35 11.92 22.26
C PRO A 164 8.98 13.41 22.20
N LEU A 165 7.85 13.72 21.56
CA LEU A 165 7.30 15.04 21.24
C LEU A 165 6.27 15.52 22.25
N THR A 166 6.09 14.81 23.36
CA THR A 166 5.22 15.21 24.48
C THR A 166 5.78 16.42 25.27
N GLY A 167 6.66 17.23 24.66
CA GLY A 167 7.27 18.44 25.21
C GLY A 167 7.46 19.55 24.16
N SER A 168 7.97 20.72 24.57
CA SER A 168 8.14 21.89 23.70
C SER A 168 8.90 21.58 22.39
N PRO A 169 8.46 22.07 21.22
CA PRO A 169 9.17 21.87 19.94
C PRO A 169 10.63 22.34 19.95
N SER A 170 10.97 23.29 20.82
CA SER A 170 12.32 23.85 20.99
C SER A 170 13.33 22.90 21.65
N SER A 171 12.90 21.77 22.22
CA SER A 171 13.78 20.81 22.91
C SER A 171 13.96 19.48 22.16
N LEU A 172 13.55 19.40 20.89
CA LEU A 172 13.64 18.16 20.13
C LEU A 172 15.07 17.84 19.70
N PRO A 173 15.53 16.59 19.85
CA PRO A 173 16.78 16.15 19.25
C PRO A 173 16.73 16.37 17.73
N PRO A 174 17.74 17.00 17.10
CA PRO A 174 17.77 17.27 15.66
C PRO A 174 17.52 16.01 14.80
N LEU A 175 18.00 14.85 15.26
CA LEU A 175 17.80 13.57 14.58
C LEU A 175 16.33 13.13 14.55
N LEU A 176 15.56 13.41 15.60
CA LEU A 176 14.13 13.08 15.64
C LEU A 176 13.34 13.96 14.66
N LEU A 177 13.64 15.26 14.64
CA LEU A 177 13.02 16.18 13.68
C LEU A 177 13.36 15.80 12.23
N LEU A 178 14.61 15.43 11.98
CA LEU A 178 15.05 14.93 10.67
C LEU A 178 14.29 13.67 10.26
N ARG A 179 14.16 12.70 11.17
CA ARG A 179 13.43 11.45 10.93
C ARG A 179 11.96 11.70 10.56
N LEU A 180 11.28 12.58 11.30
CA LEU A 180 9.88 12.93 11.05
C LEU A 180 9.73 13.70 9.73
N SER A 181 10.59 14.67 9.48
CA SER A 181 10.56 15.45 8.24
C SER A 181 10.84 14.56 7.02
N ALA A 182 11.84 13.67 7.11
CA ALA A 182 12.14 12.70 6.07
C ALA A 182 10.98 11.71 5.87
N GLY A 183 10.41 11.18 6.95
CA GLY A 183 9.26 10.27 6.88
C GLY A 183 8.05 10.89 6.19
N MET A 184 7.70 12.13 6.56
CA MET A 184 6.64 12.90 5.91
C MET A 184 6.94 13.13 4.43
N PHE A 185 8.16 13.56 4.10
CA PHE A 185 8.57 13.79 2.71
C PHE A 185 8.45 12.52 1.86
N TYR A 186 8.97 11.39 2.34
CA TYR A 186 8.89 10.12 1.61
C TYR A 186 7.45 9.62 1.48
N PHE A 187 6.62 9.80 2.52
CA PHE A 187 5.21 9.45 2.45
C PHE A 187 4.50 10.21 1.32
N LEU A 188 4.61 11.54 1.31
CA LEU A 188 3.96 12.40 0.32
C LEU A 188 4.51 12.16 -1.09
N LEU A 189 5.83 12.00 -1.23
CA LEU A 189 6.46 11.67 -2.51
C LEU A 189 5.97 10.33 -3.04
N GLY A 190 5.92 9.30 -2.20
CA GLY A 190 5.44 7.97 -2.55
C GLY A 190 3.97 7.99 -2.99
N MET A 191 3.11 8.65 -2.21
CA MET A 191 1.69 8.81 -2.53
C MET A 191 1.49 9.56 -3.85
N TRP A 192 2.26 10.62 -4.09
CA TRP A 192 2.21 11.36 -5.35
C TRP A 192 2.60 10.47 -6.55
N ILE A 193 3.70 9.73 -6.45
CA ILE A 193 4.13 8.78 -7.49
C ILE A 193 3.04 7.73 -7.74
N ASN A 194 2.45 7.17 -6.67
CA ASN A 194 1.40 6.16 -6.73
C ASN A 194 0.18 6.66 -7.51
N ILE A 195 -0.39 7.78 -7.07
CA ILE A 195 -1.62 8.35 -7.63
C ILE A 195 -1.41 8.82 -9.08
N GLU A 196 -0.27 9.44 -9.37
CA GLU A 196 0.04 9.96 -10.70
C GLU A 196 0.26 8.83 -11.72
N ALA A 197 0.94 7.76 -11.31
CA ALA A 197 1.10 6.57 -12.15
C ALA A 197 -0.25 5.87 -12.43
N ASP A 198 -1.09 5.72 -11.43
CA ASP A 198 -2.44 5.16 -11.59
C ASP A 198 -3.31 6.07 -12.48
N HIS A 199 -3.22 7.38 -12.32
CA HIS A 199 -3.93 8.35 -13.15
C HIS A 199 -3.59 8.19 -14.63
N GLN A 200 -2.29 8.07 -14.96
CA GLN A 200 -1.86 7.85 -16.34
C GLN A 200 -2.35 6.52 -16.91
N MET A 201 -2.28 5.43 -16.13
CA MET A 201 -2.79 4.13 -16.58
C MET A 201 -4.30 4.18 -16.87
N ILE A 202 -5.05 4.87 -16.00
CA ILE A 202 -6.48 5.09 -16.17
C ILE A 202 -6.76 5.94 -17.42
N SER A 203 -6.03 7.04 -17.61
CA SER A 203 -6.18 7.94 -18.75
C SER A 203 -5.89 7.22 -20.07
N LEU A 204 -4.79 6.47 -20.13
CA LEU A 204 -4.42 5.65 -21.28
C LEU A 204 -5.49 4.60 -21.59
N LYS A 205 -6.03 3.93 -20.56
CA LYS A 205 -7.08 2.93 -20.76
C LYS A 205 -8.39 3.57 -21.26
N LYS A 206 -8.79 4.74 -20.74
CA LYS A 206 -9.97 5.48 -21.22
C LYS A 206 -9.82 5.84 -22.69
N ALA A 207 -8.73 6.53 -23.04
CA ALA A 207 -8.46 6.94 -24.41
C ALA A 207 -8.40 5.75 -25.38
N HIS A 208 -7.85 4.61 -24.95
CA HIS A 208 -7.83 3.39 -25.75
C HIS A 208 -9.22 2.79 -25.96
N MET A 209 -10.02 2.77 -24.89
CA MET A 209 -11.39 2.27 -24.97
C MET A 209 -12.27 3.12 -25.87
N ASP A 210 -12.13 4.44 -25.82
CA ASP A 210 -12.88 5.36 -26.67
C ASP A 210 -12.54 5.14 -28.15
N LYS A 211 -11.27 4.91 -28.47
CA LYS A 211 -10.82 4.55 -29.84
C LYS A 211 -11.35 3.20 -30.33
N LEU A 212 -11.71 2.29 -29.43
CA LEU A 212 -12.18 0.93 -29.73
C LEU A 212 -13.69 0.76 -29.50
N LYS A 213 -14.46 1.84 -29.37
CA LYS A 213 -15.88 1.80 -29.01
C LYS A 213 -16.73 1.03 -30.04
N ASP A 214 -16.40 1.17 -31.32
CA ASP A 214 -17.12 0.55 -32.43
C ASP A 214 -16.47 -0.77 -32.91
N VAL A 215 -15.43 -1.25 -32.22
CA VAL A 215 -14.69 -2.46 -32.58
C VAL A 215 -15.07 -3.60 -31.64
N ASP A 216 -15.49 -4.75 -32.18
CA ASP A 216 -15.67 -5.95 -31.36
C ASP A 216 -14.33 -6.39 -30.75
N ARG A 217 -14.21 -6.24 -29.42
CA ARG A 217 -13.01 -6.58 -28.65
C ARG A 217 -12.58 -8.04 -28.75
N LYS A 218 -13.50 -8.95 -29.11
CA LYS A 218 -13.18 -10.37 -29.30
C LYS A 218 -12.28 -10.58 -30.53
N THR A 219 -12.37 -9.70 -31.52
CA THR A 219 -11.58 -9.75 -32.76
C THR A 219 -10.15 -9.23 -32.59
N LEU A 220 -9.89 -8.42 -31.55
CA LEU A 220 -8.60 -7.81 -31.30
C LEU A 220 -7.56 -8.84 -30.82
N THR A 221 -6.32 -8.70 -31.26
CA THR A 221 -5.19 -9.43 -30.68
C THR A 221 -4.88 -8.94 -29.25
N VAL A 222 -4.11 -9.72 -28.48
CA VAL A 222 -3.68 -9.32 -27.12
C VAL A 222 -2.92 -7.98 -27.15
N LYS A 223 -2.04 -7.78 -28.13
CA LYS A 223 -1.27 -6.53 -28.30
C LYS A 223 -2.15 -5.31 -28.62
N GLN A 224 -3.29 -5.52 -29.28
CA GLN A 224 -4.26 -4.45 -29.56
C GLN A 224 -5.18 -4.17 -28.38
N ARG A 225 -5.39 -5.14 -27.48
CA ARG A 225 -6.23 -4.97 -26.28
C ARG A 225 -5.53 -4.25 -25.13
N TYR A 226 -4.21 -4.30 -25.07
CA TYR A 226 -3.42 -3.69 -24.00
C TYR A 226 -2.42 -2.67 -24.54
N LEU A 227 -2.08 -1.69 -23.70
CA LEU A 227 -1.10 -0.66 -24.03
C LEU A 227 0.13 -0.76 -23.12
N ILE A 228 1.25 -0.28 -23.64
CA ILE A 228 2.46 -0.03 -22.86
C ILE A 228 2.34 1.37 -22.25
N PRO A 229 2.30 1.52 -20.91
CA PRO A 229 2.30 2.84 -20.29
C PRO A 229 3.57 3.62 -20.61
N LYS A 230 3.45 4.91 -20.93
CA LYS A 230 4.56 5.82 -21.26
C LYS A 230 4.31 7.18 -20.59
N GLY A 231 5.37 7.97 -20.41
CA GLY A 231 5.34 9.29 -19.79
C GLY A 231 5.61 9.28 -18.28
N SER A 232 5.86 10.48 -17.75
CA SER A 232 6.00 10.76 -16.31
C SER A 232 6.89 9.74 -15.58
N TRP A 233 6.45 9.14 -14.48
CA TRP A 233 7.20 8.20 -13.66
C TRP A 233 7.62 6.91 -14.38
N PHE A 234 6.88 6.46 -15.41
CA PHE A 234 7.26 5.28 -16.19
C PHE A 234 8.57 5.50 -16.95
N ASP A 235 8.77 6.71 -17.48
CA ASP A 235 9.98 7.05 -18.25
C ASP A 235 11.06 7.70 -17.36
N ARG A 236 10.68 8.53 -16.38
CA ARG A 236 11.63 9.18 -15.43
C ARG A 236 12.39 8.17 -14.59
N LEU A 237 11.71 7.14 -14.10
CA LEU A 237 12.34 6.08 -13.31
C LEU A 237 12.74 4.88 -14.19
N SER A 238 12.31 4.86 -15.46
CA SER A 238 12.49 3.72 -16.36
C SER A 238 12.04 2.40 -15.72
N ILE A 239 10.84 2.39 -15.13
CA ILE A 239 10.27 1.20 -14.47
C ILE A 239 8.87 0.85 -14.99
N SER A 240 8.50 -0.41 -14.83
CA SER A 240 7.24 -0.96 -15.35
C SER A 240 6.04 -0.64 -14.46
N CYS A 241 6.26 -0.54 -13.15
CA CYS A 241 5.21 -0.38 -12.15
C CYS A 241 5.56 0.75 -11.16
N PRO A 242 5.59 2.02 -11.61
CA PRO A 242 5.87 3.16 -10.75
C PRO A 242 4.81 3.36 -9.68
N ASN A 243 3.56 2.95 -9.91
CA ASN A 243 2.52 3.00 -8.89
C ASN A 243 2.87 2.14 -7.66
N TYR A 244 3.31 0.91 -7.89
CA TYR A 244 3.79 0.04 -6.82
C TYR A 244 5.04 0.61 -6.14
N PHE A 245 5.99 1.17 -6.92
CA PHE A 245 7.19 1.79 -6.35
C PHE A 245 6.82 2.95 -5.41
N GLY A 246 5.91 3.82 -5.83
CA GLY A 246 5.38 4.90 -5.02
C GLY A 246 4.77 4.40 -3.72
N GLU A 247 3.96 3.34 -3.77
CA GLU A 247 3.32 2.74 -2.58
C GLU A 247 4.36 2.19 -1.58
N CYS A 248 5.47 1.60 -2.04
CA CYS A 248 6.56 1.20 -1.14
C CYS A 248 7.31 2.38 -0.52
N VAL A 249 7.59 3.42 -1.31
CA VAL A 249 8.21 4.66 -0.81
C VAL A 249 7.30 5.32 0.23
N GLU A 250 5.99 5.29 -0.01
CA GLU A 250 4.96 5.82 0.87
C GLU A 250 4.99 5.12 2.23
N TRP A 251 4.89 3.78 2.25
CA TRP A 251 4.88 3.01 3.50
C TRP A 251 6.23 3.02 4.23
N THR A 252 7.34 3.12 3.48
CA THR A 252 8.67 3.36 4.09
C THR A 252 8.71 4.72 4.77
N GLY A 253 8.15 5.77 4.15
CA GLY A 253 8.00 7.09 4.75
C GLY A 253 7.11 7.06 6.01
N PHE A 254 6.00 6.33 5.97
CA PHE A 254 5.12 6.14 7.13
C PHE A 254 5.86 5.47 8.31
N TRP A 255 6.64 4.43 8.02
CA TRP A 255 7.50 3.81 9.04
C TRP A 255 8.57 4.76 9.56
N LEU A 256 9.28 5.49 8.68
CA LEU A 256 10.28 6.47 9.12
C LEU A 256 9.65 7.51 10.05
N PHE A 257 8.47 8.03 9.71
CA PHE A 257 7.74 9.00 10.50
C PHE A 257 7.35 8.43 11.87
N THR A 258 6.62 7.31 11.90
CA THR A 258 6.11 6.73 13.15
C THR A 258 7.23 6.11 13.99
N GLY A 259 8.13 5.35 13.36
CA GLY A 259 9.07 4.45 14.03
C GLY A 259 8.40 3.19 14.56
N SER A 260 7.14 2.95 14.19
CA SER A 260 6.38 1.83 14.71
C SER A 260 6.91 0.51 14.16
N PRO A 261 7.10 -0.53 15.00
CA PRO A 261 7.39 -1.87 14.51
C PRO A 261 6.25 -2.40 13.61
N SER A 262 4.99 -2.02 13.86
CA SER A 262 3.86 -2.38 13.00
C SER A 262 3.97 -1.74 11.61
N ALA A 263 4.43 -0.50 11.54
CA ALA A 263 4.59 0.21 10.27
C ALA A 263 5.76 -0.38 9.46
N LEU A 264 6.84 -0.81 10.12
CA LEU A 264 7.94 -1.51 9.47
C LEU A 264 7.48 -2.84 8.86
N ALA A 265 6.76 -3.65 9.64
CA ALA A 265 6.23 -4.92 9.19
C ALA A 265 5.30 -4.73 7.99
N PHE A 266 4.44 -3.71 8.02
CA PHE A 266 3.54 -3.39 6.91
C PHE A 266 4.28 -2.85 5.66
N ALA A 267 5.31 -2.01 5.83
CA ALA A 267 6.14 -1.55 4.73
C ALA A 267 6.85 -2.72 4.04
N PHE A 268 7.40 -3.65 4.83
CA PHE A 268 8.05 -4.85 4.31
C PHE A 268 7.06 -5.81 3.64
N PHE A 269 5.88 -6.03 4.23
CA PHE A 269 4.81 -6.80 3.63
C PHE A 269 4.39 -6.20 2.29
N SER A 270 4.19 -4.88 2.23
CA SER A 270 3.84 -4.18 1.00
C SER A 270 4.91 -4.40 -0.05
N PHE A 271 6.19 -4.21 0.28
CA PHE A 271 7.31 -4.48 -0.61
C PHE A 271 7.32 -5.91 -1.15
N ALA A 272 7.16 -6.92 -0.29
CA ALA A 272 7.10 -8.31 -0.71
C ALA A 272 5.89 -8.56 -1.62
N PHE A 273 4.71 -8.11 -1.24
CA PHE A 273 3.48 -8.40 -1.98
C PHE A 273 3.39 -7.67 -3.32
N ILE A 274 3.63 -6.36 -3.35
CA ILE A 274 3.51 -5.59 -4.59
C ILE A 274 4.78 -5.66 -5.45
N GLY A 275 5.94 -5.89 -4.85
CA GLY A 275 7.20 -6.11 -5.57
C GLY A 275 7.16 -7.38 -6.40
N THR A 276 6.66 -8.49 -5.84
CA THR A 276 6.47 -9.76 -6.58
C THR A 276 5.48 -9.57 -7.74
N ARG A 277 4.38 -8.84 -7.51
CA ARG A 277 3.42 -8.48 -8.56
C ARG A 277 4.02 -7.58 -9.66
N ALA A 278 4.94 -6.69 -9.31
CA ALA A 278 5.64 -5.85 -10.26
C ALA A 278 6.54 -6.68 -11.20
N LEU A 279 7.24 -7.68 -10.66
CA LEU A 279 8.04 -8.63 -11.44
C LEU A 279 7.18 -9.42 -12.43
N GLN A 280 6.05 -9.95 -11.98
CA GLN A 280 5.10 -10.66 -12.84
C GLN A 280 4.56 -9.74 -13.96
N THR A 281 4.25 -8.50 -13.62
CA THR A 281 3.76 -7.51 -14.59
C THR A 281 4.81 -7.16 -15.63
N HIS A 282 6.07 -7.01 -15.21
CA HIS A 282 7.20 -6.77 -16.11
C HIS A 282 7.42 -7.93 -17.08
N ARG A 283 7.48 -9.17 -16.57
CA ARG A 283 7.57 -10.39 -17.40
C ARG A 283 6.45 -10.49 -18.42
N TRP A 284 5.21 -10.20 -17.99
CA TRP A 284 4.05 -10.19 -18.87
C TRP A 284 4.17 -9.15 -19.99
N TYR A 285 4.70 -7.96 -19.70
CA TYR A 285 4.94 -6.96 -20.74
C TYR A 285 5.98 -7.43 -21.77
N HIS A 286 7.08 -8.04 -21.32
CA HIS A 286 8.09 -8.61 -22.21
C HIS A 286 7.52 -9.73 -23.09
N SER A 287 6.80 -10.70 -22.51
CA SER A 287 6.22 -11.80 -23.28
C SER A 287 5.12 -11.34 -24.24
N THR A 288 4.35 -10.32 -23.87
CA THR A 288 3.24 -9.80 -24.69
C THR A 288 3.73 -8.91 -25.83
N PHE A 289 4.66 -7.98 -25.57
CA PHE A 289 5.05 -6.94 -26.52
C PHE A 289 6.42 -7.17 -27.18
N GLY A 290 7.25 -8.06 -26.64
CA GLY A 290 8.56 -8.40 -27.19
C GLY A 290 9.42 -7.16 -27.43
N LYS A 291 9.95 -7.02 -28.65
CA LYS A 291 10.82 -5.90 -29.05
C LYS A 291 10.16 -4.52 -28.95
N SER A 292 8.82 -4.43 -28.97
CA SER A 292 8.10 -3.16 -28.83
C SER A 292 8.11 -2.64 -27.39
N TYR A 293 8.44 -3.48 -26.40
CA TYR A 293 8.59 -3.06 -25.01
C TYR A 293 9.98 -2.43 -24.76
N PRO A 294 10.09 -1.34 -23.98
CA PRO A 294 11.38 -0.73 -23.67
C PRO A 294 12.30 -1.69 -22.90
N GLN A 295 13.39 -2.14 -23.55
CA GLN A 295 14.28 -3.19 -22.99
C GLN A 295 15.11 -2.73 -21.79
N LYS A 296 15.28 -1.41 -21.62
CA LYS A 296 16.00 -0.82 -20.48
C LYS A 296 15.11 -0.58 -19.26
N ARG A 297 13.80 -0.84 -19.34
CA ARG A 297 12.93 -0.69 -18.17
C ARG A 297 13.20 -1.80 -17.18
N THR A 298 13.26 -1.47 -15.89
CA THR A 298 13.23 -2.47 -14.83
C THR A 298 11.79 -2.72 -14.37
N ALA A 299 11.58 -3.74 -13.53
CA ALA A 299 10.25 -4.07 -13.07
C ALA A 299 9.68 -3.02 -12.10
N PHE A 300 10.47 -2.64 -11.10
CA PHE A 300 9.97 -1.98 -9.88
C PHE A 300 10.99 -1.05 -9.23
N TRP A 301 12.23 -1.52 -9.01
CA TRP A 301 13.27 -0.69 -8.40
C TRP A 301 14.20 -0.13 -9.50
N PRO A 302 14.33 1.19 -9.63
CA PRO A 302 15.10 1.81 -10.71
C PRO A 302 16.62 1.55 -10.60
N PHE A 303 17.11 1.29 -9.38
CA PHE A 303 18.55 1.19 -9.10
C PHE A 303 19.07 -0.23 -8.91
N LEU A 304 18.19 -1.23 -8.95
CA LEU A 304 18.64 -2.62 -8.95
C LEU A 304 18.87 -3.01 -10.41
N PRO A 305 19.99 -3.70 -10.73
CA PRO A 305 20.11 -4.35 -12.02
C PRO A 305 18.88 -5.26 -12.20
N PRO A 306 18.48 -5.55 -13.45
CA PRO A 306 17.37 -6.45 -13.69
C PRO A 306 17.74 -7.86 -13.20
N LEU A 307 17.60 -8.11 -11.90
CA LEU A 307 17.92 -9.36 -11.21
C LEU A 307 17.06 -10.53 -11.73
N PHE A 308 16.14 -10.26 -12.65
CA PHE A 308 15.18 -11.21 -13.18
C PHE A 308 14.87 -11.00 -14.68
N SER A 309 15.75 -10.35 -15.47
CA SER A 309 15.55 -10.20 -16.93
C SER A 309 15.72 -11.50 -17.74
N SER A 310 16.13 -12.60 -17.10
CA SER A 310 16.50 -13.85 -17.79
C SER A 310 15.85 -15.09 -17.18
N VAL A 311 14.55 -15.02 -16.89
CA VAL A 311 13.68 -16.23 -16.81
C VAL A 311 12.36 -15.92 -17.49
#